data_AF-A0A8H4EKH6-F1
#
_entry.id   AF-A0A8H4EKH6-F1
#
_cell.length_a   1.000
_cell.length_b   1.000
_cell.length_c   1.000
_cell.angle_alpha   90.00
_cell.angle_beta   90.00
_cell.angle_gamma   90.00
#
_symmetry.space_group_name_H-M   'P 1'
#
loop_
_entity.id
_entity.type
_entity.pdbx_description
1 polymer ?
#
loop_
_entity_poly.entity_id
_entity_poly.type
_entity_poly.pdbx_seq_one_letter_code
_entity_poly.pdbx_strand_id
1 'polypeptide(L)'
;MGTLAFQGSIKWWVLRHRLHHRFTDTDHDPYSAAKGFWFSHMGWIFTKPYYPRLKLIDASDLNADRVVVFQHNHYVILALFSGIVLPTCIAAIWGDALGGFLYAGVFGRALVWHSTFCINSFAHWAGDQLYSNEISARGNLLLAIMTNGEGYHNFHHEFPKDYRNGYNLSDYDPSKWVIWLFHNFTNQVTSVCRVPDNEVRKARSNMMLFEAQREREGCDWGVDPKTLPIMAYDEFQEKVKNEGKEWLIIDDFVLNVENFKTSHPGGSKLLENYYGKDSTKAFHGGLNNHTKAARTMMAMFRIAKIEKREPEL
;
A
#
# COMPACT_ATOMS: atom_id res chain seq x y z
N MET A 1 -19.89 5.19 25.42
CA MET A 1 -18.54 4.71 25.09
C MET A 1 -17.62 5.80 24.58
N GLY A 2 -17.93 6.54 23.51
CA GLY A 2 -17.00 7.55 22.94
C GLY A 2 -16.44 8.60 23.94
N THR A 3 -17.24 9.04 24.91
CA THR A 3 -16.78 9.98 25.94
C THR A 3 -15.71 9.41 26.88
N LEU A 4 -15.67 8.09 27.09
CA LEU A 4 -14.69 7.40 27.94
C LEU A 4 -13.27 7.46 27.37
N ALA A 5 -13.14 7.72 26.06
CA ALA A 5 -11.86 7.73 25.37
C ALA A 5 -11.07 9.03 25.54
N PHE A 6 -11.70 10.12 26.01
CA PHE A 6 -11.06 11.43 26.19
C PHE A 6 -10.49 12.04 24.89
N GLN A 7 -11.14 11.82 23.75
CA GLN A 7 -10.67 12.27 22.43
C GLN A 7 -11.51 13.42 21.83
N GLY A 8 -12.21 14.14 22.68
CA GLY A 8 -13.16 15.17 22.29
C GLY A 8 -14.58 14.63 22.11
N SER A 9 -15.55 15.55 21.99
CA SER A 9 -16.93 15.18 21.67
C SER A 9 -17.02 14.50 20.31
N ILE A 10 -18.08 13.72 20.08
CA ILE A 10 -18.36 13.05 18.78
C ILE A 10 -18.27 14.08 17.64
N LYS A 11 -18.96 15.21 17.78
CA LYS A 11 -18.95 16.29 16.78
C LYS A 11 -17.54 16.81 16.49
N TRP A 12 -16.77 17.08 17.54
CA TRP A 12 -15.39 17.60 17.44
C TRP A 12 -14.47 16.62 16.72
N TRP A 13 -14.61 15.32 17.02
CA TRP A 13 -13.79 14.25 16.45
C TRP A 13 -14.15 14.01 14.98
N VAL A 14 -15.43 13.83 14.68
CA VAL A 14 -15.91 13.54 13.31
C VAL A 14 -15.54 14.67 12.35
N LEU A 15 -15.68 15.93 12.74
CA LEU A 15 -15.32 17.05 11.86
C LEU A 15 -13.83 17.08 11.52
N ARG A 16 -12.96 16.78 12.50
CA ARG A 16 -11.51 16.68 12.24
C ARG A 16 -11.15 15.46 11.42
N HIS A 17 -11.81 14.34 11.66
CA HIS A 17 -11.56 13.11 10.92
C HIS A 17 -12.02 13.24 9.45
N ARG A 18 -13.20 13.84 9.20
CA ARG A 18 -13.64 14.23 7.85
C ARG A 18 -12.66 15.18 7.17
N LEU A 19 -12.11 16.15 7.91
CA LEU A 19 -11.09 17.06 7.40
C LEU A 19 -9.80 16.32 7.03
N HIS A 20 -9.37 15.40 7.88
CA HIS A 20 -8.22 14.53 7.64
C HIS A 20 -8.41 13.68 6.38
N HIS A 21 -9.52 12.96 6.22
CA HIS A 21 -9.79 12.17 5.00
C HIS A 21 -9.81 13.02 3.74
N ARG A 22 -10.35 14.25 3.82
CA ARG A 22 -10.44 15.13 2.64
C ARG A 22 -9.11 15.72 2.22
N PHE A 23 -8.17 15.87 3.16
CA PHE A 23 -6.93 16.60 2.94
C PHE A 23 -5.70 15.83 3.45
N THR A 24 -5.77 14.50 3.48
CA THR A 24 -4.73 13.62 4.02
C THR A 24 -3.37 13.97 3.43
N ASP A 25 -2.32 13.97 4.26
CA ASP A 25 -0.94 14.28 3.87
C ASP A 25 -0.70 15.68 3.32
N THR A 26 -1.66 16.60 3.43
CA THR A 26 -1.47 18.02 3.09
C THR A 26 -1.29 18.88 4.35
N ASP A 27 -0.97 20.16 4.16
CA ASP A 27 -0.88 21.13 5.26
C ASP A 27 -2.20 21.36 6.00
N HIS A 28 -3.33 21.00 5.37
CA HIS A 28 -4.67 21.14 5.93
C HIS A 28 -5.14 19.92 6.74
N ASP A 29 -4.37 18.83 6.71
CA ASP A 29 -4.57 17.69 7.59
C ASP A 29 -4.22 18.05 9.05
N PRO A 30 -5.17 17.89 10.01
CA PRO A 30 -4.93 18.16 11.42
C PRO A 30 -3.74 17.43 12.04
N TYR A 31 -3.41 16.24 11.55
CA TYR A 31 -2.35 15.38 12.09
C TYR A 31 -1.48 14.81 10.96
N SER A 32 -1.23 15.62 9.93
CA SER A 32 -0.45 15.29 8.73
C SER A 32 0.83 14.51 9.03
N ALA A 33 0.96 13.31 8.47
CA ALA A 33 2.18 12.51 8.54
C ALA A 33 3.36 13.16 7.79
N ALA A 34 3.08 14.01 6.79
CA ALA A 34 4.08 14.77 6.04
C ALA A 34 4.88 15.76 6.92
N LYS A 35 4.34 16.17 8.08
CA LYS A 35 5.03 17.01 9.06
C LYS A 35 5.98 16.22 9.98
N GLY A 36 6.11 14.92 9.77
CA GLY A 36 7.01 14.04 10.51
C GLY A 36 6.28 13.15 11.51
N PHE A 37 6.89 12.00 11.80
CA PHE A 37 6.34 10.96 12.67
C PHE A 37 5.91 11.47 14.06
N TRP A 38 6.78 12.25 14.72
CA TRP A 38 6.49 12.77 16.07
C TRP A 38 5.39 13.82 16.07
N PHE A 39 5.27 14.59 14.98
CA PHE A 39 4.19 15.55 14.82
C PHE A 39 2.84 14.83 14.73
N SER A 40 2.72 13.84 13.84
CA SER A 40 1.46 13.11 13.67
C SER A 40 1.09 12.23 14.86
N HIS A 41 2.08 11.71 15.60
CA HIS A 41 1.82 10.96 16.83
C HIS A 41 1.25 11.86 17.93
N MET A 42 1.96 12.92 18.32
CA MET A 42 1.55 13.72 19.49
C MET A 42 1.83 15.23 19.35
N GLY A 43 2.77 15.62 18.49
CA GLY A 43 3.18 17.01 18.32
C GLY A 43 2.03 17.95 17.95
N TRP A 44 1.05 17.47 17.17
CA TRP A 44 -0.12 18.26 16.76
C TRP A 44 -0.92 18.82 17.94
N ILE A 45 -0.92 18.14 19.10
CA ILE A 45 -1.65 18.57 20.31
C ILE A 45 -1.05 19.84 20.91
N PHE A 46 0.26 20.02 20.80
CA PHE A 46 0.98 21.16 21.37
C PHE A 46 0.93 22.40 20.47
N THR A 47 0.26 22.31 19.33
CA THR A 47 0.07 23.46 18.42
C THR A 47 -1.35 24.00 18.55
N LYS A 48 -1.49 25.35 18.57
CA LYS A 48 -2.82 25.96 18.59
C LYS A 48 -3.54 25.60 17.28
N PRO A 49 -4.67 24.87 17.33
CA PRO A 49 -5.31 24.40 16.13
C PRO A 49 -5.95 25.56 15.35
N TYR A 50 -5.55 25.75 14.10
CA TYR A 50 -6.24 26.64 13.15
C TYR A 50 -6.53 25.88 11.85
N TYR A 51 -7.81 25.62 11.58
CA TYR A 51 -8.26 24.81 10.45
C TYR A 51 -9.17 25.65 9.52
N PRO A 52 -8.62 26.46 8.62
CA PRO A 52 -9.42 27.36 7.77
C PRO A 52 -10.37 26.59 6.83
N ARG A 53 -10.04 25.34 6.49
CA ARG A 53 -10.84 24.45 5.64
C ARG A 53 -11.91 23.66 6.40
N LEU A 54 -11.97 23.74 7.73
CA LEU A 54 -13.00 23.04 8.53
C LEU A 54 -14.41 23.49 8.15
N LYS A 55 -14.59 24.75 7.75
CA LYS A 55 -15.86 25.29 7.25
C LYS A 55 -16.37 24.63 5.96
N LEU A 56 -15.52 23.90 5.25
CA LEU A 56 -15.88 23.16 4.03
C LEU A 56 -16.43 21.75 4.35
N ILE A 57 -16.34 21.32 5.60
CA ILE A 57 -16.81 20.02 6.05
C ILE A 57 -18.26 20.17 6.52
N ASP A 58 -19.15 19.38 5.96
CA ASP A 58 -20.55 19.36 6.38
C ASP A 58 -20.67 18.81 7.81
N ALA A 59 -21.53 19.47 8.59
CA ALA A 59 -21.83 19.17 9.98
C ALA A 59 -23.35 19.03 10.21
N SER A 60 -24.16 19.12 9.16
CA SER A 60 -25.62 19.15 9.23
C SER A 60 -26.19 17.94 9.97
N ASP A 61 -25.69 16.74 9.66
CA ASP A 61 -26.02 15.48 10.30
C ASP A 61 -25.69 15.47 11.80
N LEU A 62 -24.50 15.96 12.17
CA LEU A 62 -24.04 16.05 13.56
C LEU A 62 -24.85 17.05 14.39
N ASN A 63 -25.37 18.10 13.75
CA ASN A 63 -26.22 19.11 14.40
C ASN A 63 -27.67 18.65 14.55
N ALA A 64 -28.13 17.74 13.67
CA ALA A 64 -29.48 17.19 13.72
C ALA A 64 -29.62 16.08 14.78
N ASP A 65 -28.55 15.34 15.07
CA ASP A 65 -28.56 14.27 16.06
C ASP A 65 -28.53 14.81 17.50
N ARG A 66 -29.63 14.58 18.24
CA ARG A 66 -29.81 15.05 19.63
C ARG A 66 -28.80 14.43 20.61
N VAL A 67 -28.38 13.18 20.39
CA VAL A 67 -27.40 12.50 21.23
C VAL A 67 -26.03 13.13 21.03
N VAL A 68 -25.66 13.43 19.78
CA VAL A 68 -24.40 14.11 19.45
C VAL A 68 -24.37 15.51 20.05
N VAL A 69 -25.45 16.28 19.90
CA VAL A 69 -25.54 17.64 20.47
C VAL A 69 -25.49 17.61 21.98
N PHE A 70 -26.25 16.72 22.64
CA PHE A 70 -26.19 16.54 24.10
C PHE A 70 -24.77 16.19 24.56
N GLN A 71 -24.15 15.19 23.94
CA GLN A 71 -22.81 14.76 24.30
C GLN A 71 -21.78 15.87 24.10
N HIS A 72 -21.92 16.68 23.05
CA HIS A 72 -21.05 17.82 22.79
C HIS A 72 -21.18 18.91 23.86
N ASN A 73 -22.41 19.29 24.21
CA ASN A 73 -22.67 20.35 25.18
C ASN A 73 -22.25 19.97 26.61
N HIS A 74 -22.31 18.67 26.94
CA HIS A 74 -21.97 18.15 28.28
C HIS A 74 -20.65 17.37 28.30
N TYR A 75 -19.83 17.47 27.25
CA TYR A 75 -18.67 16.59 27.04
C TYR A 75 -17.73 16.52 28.25
N VAL A 76 -17.33 17.68 28.79
CA VAL A 76 -16.34 17.75 29.88
C VAL A 76 -16.83 17.00 31.12
N ILE A 77 -18.08 17.22 31.53
CA ILE A 77 -18.67 16.57 32.70
C ILE A 77 -18.79 15.07 32.46
N LEU A 78 -19.31 14.67 31.29
CA LEU A 78 -19.46 13.26 30.93
C LEU A 78 -18.11 12.56 30.85
N ALA A 79 -17.05 13.22 30.35
CA ALA A 79 -15.70 12.68 30.25
C ALA A 79 -15.12 12.46 31.64
N LEU A 80 -15.05 13.51 32.47
CA LEU A 80 -14.52 13.40 33.84
C LEU A 80 -15.27 12.35 34.65
N PHE A 81 -16.60 12.31 34.55
CA PHE A 81 -17.38 11.29 35.23
C PHE A 81 -17.06 9.89 34.70
N SER A 82 -17.21 9.64 33.41
CA SER A 82 -17.09 8.28 32.85
C SER A 82 -15.66 7.74 32.88
N GLY A 83 -14.65 8.58 32.65
CA GLY A 83 -13.26 8.14 32.55
C GLY A 83 -12.44 8.27 33.82
N ILE A 84 -12.87 9.02 34.83
CA ILE A 84 -12.10 9.18 36.08
C ILE A 84 -12.95 8.76 37.29
N VAL A 85 -14.12 9.38 37.48
CA VAL A 85 -14.94 9.14 38.69
C VAL A 85 -15.50 7.72 38.69
N LEU A 86 -16.13 7.30 37.60
CA LEU A 86 -16.77 5.99 37.48
C LEU A 86 -15.79 4.82 37.71
N PRO A 87 -14.62 4.73 37.06
CA PRO A 87 -13.68 3.64 37.35
C PRO A 87 -13.16 3.67 38.80
N THR A 88 -12.97 4.86 39.38
CA THR A 88 -12.61 5.02 40.79
C THR A 88 -13.70 4.44 41.71
N CYS A 89 -14.96 4.80 41.47
CA CYS A 89 -16.10 4.30 42.23
C CYS A 89 -16.30 2.80 42.08
N ILE A 90 -16.12 2.26 40.87
CA ILE A 90 -16.21 0.81 40.62
C ILE A 90 -15.14 0.08 41.44
N ALA A 91 -13.89 0.55 41.41
CA ALA A 91 -12.82 -0.10 42.14
C ALA A 91 -12.93 0.06 43.67
N ALA A 92 -13.59 1.12 44.13
CA ALA A 92 -13.92 1.29 45.55
C ALA A 92 -14.82 0.16 46.09
N ILE A 93 -15.62 -0.49 45.23
CA ILE A 93 -16.51 -1.61 45.63
C ILE A 93 -15.70 -2.80 46.17
N TRP A 94 -14.48 -3.02 45.68
CA TRP A 94 -13.55 -4.03 46.20
C TRP A 94 -12.41 -3.43 47.04
N GLY A 95 -12.58 -2.19 47.52
CA GLY A 95 -11.65 -1.55 48.45
C GLY A 95 -10.43 -0.87 47.82
N ASP A 96 -10.36 -0.72 46.49
CA ASP A 96 -9.19 -0.15 45.79
C ASP A 96 -9.55 1.06 44.91
N ALA A 97 -10.14 2.08 45.52
CA ALA A 97 -10.49 3.32 44.82
C ALA A 97 -9.28 3.97 44.14
N LEU A 98 -8.12 3.99 44.81
CA LEU A 98 -6.90 4.59 44.29
C LEU A 98 -6.38 3.84 43.06
N GLY A 99 -6.41 2.51 43.04
CA GLY A 99 -6.08 1.72 41.86
C GLY A 99 -7.02 1.98 40.70
N GLY A 100 -8.33 2.10 40.95
CA GLY A 100 -9.31 2.50 39.92
C GLY A 100 -9.01 3.88 39.31
N PHE A 101 -8.66 4.86 40.14
CA PHE A 101 -8.26 6.18 39.68
C PHE A 101 -6.97 6.16 38.85
N LEU A 102 -5.91 5.52 39.37
CA LEU A 102 -4.59 5.54 38.73
C LEU A 102 -4.53 4.68 37.47
N TYR A 103 -4.95 3.41 37.55
CA TYR A 103 -4.78 2.47 36.45
C TYR A 103 -5.88 2.61 35.41
N ALA A 104 -7.15 2.52 35.82
CA ALA A 104 -8.25 2.62 34.86
C ALA A 104 -8.52 4.08 34.46
N GLY A 105 -8.44 5.01 35.40
CA GLY A 105 -8.66 6.43 35.15
C GLY A 105 -7.53 7.05 34.33
N VAL A 106 -6.36 7.24 34.93
CA VAL A 106 -5.25 7.98 34.32
C VAL A 106 -4.50 7.15 33.28
N PHE A 107 -3.92 6.02 33.69
CA PHE A 107 -3.06 5.23 32.81
C PHE A 107 -3.82 4.63 31.63
N GLY A 108 -5.03 4.12 31.85
CA GLY A 108 -5.89 3.61 30.79
C GLY A 108 -6.23 4.67 29.73
N ARG A 109 -6.41 5.93 30.12
CA ARG A 109 -6.62 7.03 29.15
C ARG A 109 -5.36 7.33 28.35
N ALA A 110 -4.20 7.36 29.00
CA ALA A 110 -2.92 7.54 28.31
C ALA A 110 -2.68 6.42 27.27
N LEU A 111 -2.99 5.16 27.62
CA LEU A 111 -2.89 4.04 26.67
C LEU A 111 -3.85 4.21 25.48
N VAL A 112 -5.11 4.58 25.72
CA VAL A 112 -6.10 4.82 24.64
C VAL A 112 -5.63 5.93 23.70
N TRP A 113 -5.06 7.00 24.24
CA TRP A 113 -4.48 8.08 23.44
C TRP A 113 -3.33 7.58 22.57
N HIS A 114 -2.33 6.92 23.16
CA HIS A 114 -1.20 6.41 22.37
C HIS A 114 -1.62 5.38 21.32
N SER A 115 -2.55 4.47 21.64
CA SER A 115 -3.10 3.54 20.64
C SER A 115 -3.74 4.27 19.46
N THR A 116 -4.48 5.35 19.72
CA THR A 116 -5.12 6.13 18.64
C THR A 116 -4.11 6.96 17.86
N PHE A 117 -3.12 7.52 18.55
CA PHE A 117 -2.04 8.29 17.94
C PHE A 117 -1.15 7.43 17.05
N CYS A 118 -1.04 6.12 17.32
CA CYS A 118 -0.38 5.18 16.43
C CYS A 118 -1.07 5.07 15.06
N ILE A 119 -2.37 5.31 14.96
CA ILE A 119 -3.05 5.35 13.66
C ILE A 119 -2.59 6.56 12.86
N ASN A 120 -2.57 7.74 13.47
CA ASN A 120 -2.07 8.95 12.81
C ASN A 120 -0.57 8.90 12.46
N SER A 121 0.22 8.08 13.18
CA SER A 121 1.67 7.97 12.99
C SER A 121 2.09 6.65 12.32
N PHE A 122 2.16 5.55 13.07
CA PHE A 122 2.65 4.27 12.55
C PHE A 122 1.87 3.79 11.33
N ALA A 123 0.55 3.98 11.29
CA ALA A 123 -0.24 3.57 10.13
C ALA A 123 -0.05 4.45 8.89
N HIS A 124 0.80 5.47 8.94
CA HIS A 124 1.27 6.25 7.77
C HIS A 124 2.75 6.00 7.43
N TRP A 125 3.47 5.24 8.27
CA TRP A 125 4.91 5.08 8.16
C TRP A 125 5.33 3.63 7.92
N ALA A 126 4.62 2.65 8.49
CA ALA A 126 5.00 1.24 8.42
C ALA A 126 3.80 0.33 8.17
N GLY A 127 3.91 -0.50 7.13
CA GLY A 127 2.89 -1.47 6.73
C GLY A 127 2.62 -1.49 5.23
N ASP A 128 1.59 -2.23 4.86
CA ASP A 128 1.27 -2.59 3.49
C ASP A 128 0.31 -1.59 2.82
N GLN A 129 0.44 -1.40 1.51
CA GLN A 129 -0.44 -0.56 0.69
C GLN A 129 -1.18 -1.42 -0.33
N LEU A 130 -2.02 -2.34 0.16
CA LEU A 130 -2.68 -3.35 -0.68
C LEU A 130 -3.77 -2.78 -1.60
N TYR A 131 -4.30 -1.59 -1.30
CA TYR A 131 -5.46 -1.01 -1.98
C TYR A 131 -5.11 0.29 -2.73
N SER A 132 -4.23 1.13 -2.17
CA SER A 132 -3.78 2.37 -2.82
C SER A 132 -2.44 2.83 -2.28
N ASN A 133 -1.65 3.49 -3.13
CA ASN A 133 -0.38 4.13 -2.79
C ASN A 133 -0.38 5.65 -3.01
N GLU A 134 -1.55 6.25 -3.30
CA GLU A 134 -1.67 7.69 -3.56
C GLU A 134 -1.45 8.56 -2.31
N ILE A 135 -1.71 7.98 -1.13
CA ILE A 135 -1.47 8.59 0.17
C ILE A 135 -0.64 7.65 1.06
N SER A 136 -0.13 8.17 2.17
CA SER A 136 0.80 7.44 3.05
C SER A 136 0.16 6.36 3.92
N ALA A 137 -1.19 6.26 3.97
CA ALA A 137 -1.90 5.29 4.80
C ALA A 137 -1.53 3.83 4.46
N ARG A 138 -1.30 3.02 5.49
CA ARG A 138 -0.75 1.66 5.46
C ARG A 138 -1.54 0.73 6.37
N GLY A 139 -1.68 -0.52 5.96
CA GLY A 139 -2.26 -1.59 6.76
C GLY A 139 -1.20 -2.30 7.61
N ASN A 140 -1.48 -2.57 8.89
CA ASN A 140 -0.58 -3.32 9.77
C ASN A 140 -1.39 -4.14 10.81
N LEU A 141 -1.17 -5.45 10.83
CA LEU A 141 -1.88 -6.37 11.73
C LEU A 141 -1.61 -6.08 13.22
N LEU A 142 -0.37 -5.77 13.59
CA LEU A 142 -0.02 -5.45 14.98
C LEU A 142 -0.76 -4.18 15.42
N LEU A 143 -0.80 -3.16 14.56
CA LEU A 143 -1.60 -1.96 14.82
C LEU A 143 -3.09 -2.30 14.92
N ALA A 144 -3.62 -3.16 14.05
CA ALA A 144 -5.01 -3.56 14.09
C ALA A 144 -5.36 -4.26 15.42
N ILE A 145 -4.45 -5.07 15.97
CA ILE A 145 -4.63 -5.68 17.30
C ILE A 145 -4.64 -4.60 18.39
N MET A 146 -3.68 -3.68 18.39
CA MET A 146 -3.57 -2.62 19.40
C MET A 146 -4.72 -1.60 19.37
N THR A 147 -5.39 -1.47 18.22
CA THR A 147 -6.40 -0.44 17.95
C THR A 147 -7.78 -1.01 17.68
N ASN A 148 -7.97 -2.32 17.87
CA ASN A 148 -9.23 -3.03 17.64
C ASN A 148 -9.78 -2.85 16.21
N GLY A 149 -8.91 -2.97 15.21
CA GLY A 149 -9.24 -3.02 13.79
C GLY A 149 -8.78 -1.81 12.98
N GLU A 150 -8.57 -0.65 13.60
CA GLU A 150 -8.24 0.61 12.90
C GLU A 150 -6.88 0.57 12.16
N GLY A 151 -6.02 -0.40 12.50
CA GLY A 151 -4.72 -0.61 11.84
C GLY A 151 -4.80 -1.08 10.40
N TYR A 152 -5.98 -1.45 9.86
CA TYR A 152 -6.19 -1.69 8.43
C TYR A 152 -6.38 -0.35 7.67
N HIS A 153 -5.49 0.60 7.93
CA HIS A 153 -5.69 2.00 7.60
C HIS A 153 -5.66 2.30 6.10
N ASN A 154 -4.91 1.52 5.33
CA ASN A 154 -4.90 1.62 3.86
C ASN A 154 -6.28 1.33 3.24
N PHE A 155 -7.00 0.32 3.75
CA PHE A 155 -8.36 0.02 3.29
C PHE A 155 -9.34 1.12 3.72
N HIS A 156 -9.25 1.54 4.98
CA HIS A 156 -10.08 2.61 5.54
C HIS A 156 -9.96 3.91 4.74
N HIS A 157 -8.76 4.29 4.34
CA HIS A 157 -8.54 5.50 3.54
C HIS A 157 -9.03 5.38 2.09
N GLU A 158 -8.86 4.21 1.48
CA GLU A 158 -9.33 3.97 0.12
C GLU A 158 -10.87 3.89 0.06
N PHE A 159 -11.48 3.27 1.06
CA PHE A 159 -12.94 3.04 1.12
C PHE A 159 -13.55 3.55 2.44
N PRO A 160 -13.52 4.87 2.72
CA PRO A 160 -13.88 5.45 4.02
C PRO A 160 -15.37 5.37 4.37
N LYS A 161 -16.20 4.89 3.44
CA LYS A 161 -17.62 4.66 3.63
C LYS A 161 -17.95 3.22 4.01
N ASP A 162 -17.03 2.27 3.85
CA ASP A 162 -17.25 0.91 4.33
C ASP A 162 -17.26 0.92 5.86
N TYR A 163 -18.19 0.19 6.47
CA TYR A 163 -18.27 0.11 7.93
C TYR A 163 -17.13 -0.73 8.55
N ARG A 164 -16.39 -1.48 7.72
CA ARG A 164 -15.25 -2.32 8.12
C ARG A 164 -13.96 -1.54 7.94
N ASN A 165 -13.05 -1.68 8.89
CA ASN A 165 -11.64 -1.33 8.66
C ASN A 165 -10.91 -2.50 7.99
N GLY A 166 -11.13 -3.72 8.49
CA GLY A 166 -10.59 -4.94 7.90
C GLY A 166 -11.56 -5.56 6.90
N TYR A 167 -11.23 -5.49 5.60
CA TYR A 167 -12.08 -5.98 4.50
C TYR A 167 -12.44 -7.46 4.63
N ASN A 168 -11.45 -8.33 4.86
CA ASN A 168 -11.65 -9.77 4.89
C ASN A 168 -12.38 -10.19 6.17
N LEU A 169 -13.09 -11.31 6.11
CA LEU A 169 -13.78 -11.86 7.28
C LEU A 169 -12.79 -12.19 8.42
N SER A 170 -11.61 -12.72 8.07
CA SER A 170 -10.54 -13.10 9.00
C SER A 170 -9.72 -11.93 9.53
N ASP A 171 -9.88 -10.73 8.97
CA ASP A 171 -9.16 -9.55 9.45
C ASP A 171 -9.64 -9.21 10.86
N TYR A 172 -8.70 -9.06 11.80
CA TYR A 172 -8.98 -8.76 13.20
C TYR A 172 -9.56 -7.36 13.34
N ASP A 173 -10.89 -7.30 13.39
CA ASP A 173 -11.64 -6.06 13.49
C ASP A 173 -12.86 -6.33 14.38
N PRO A 174 -12.69 -6.26 15.71
CA PRO A 174 -13.78 -6.44 16.66
C PRO A 174 -14.94 -5.46 16.43
N SER A 175 -14.66 -4.22 16.02
CA SER A 175 -15.67 -3.21 15.72
C SER A 175 -16.59 -3.66 14.59
N LYS A 176 -16.03 -4.19 13.49
CA LYS A 176 -16.80 -4.83 12.41
C LYS A 176 -17.72 -5.93 12.92
N TRP A 177 -17.22 -6.81 13.80
CA TRP A 177 -18.02 -7.93 14.31
C TRP A 177 -19.15 -7.46 15.22
N VAL A 178 -18.90 -6.48 16.10
CA VAL A 178 -19.93 -5.89 16.96
C VAL A 178 -21.02 -5.21 16.14
N ILE A 179 -20.64 -4.39 15.14
CA ILE A 179 -21.60 -3.73 14.25
C ILE A 179 -22.40 -4.77 13.46
N TRP A 180 -21.74 -5.82 12.94
CA TRP A 180 -22.40 -6.90 12.23
C TRP A 180 -23.40 -7.65 13.13
N LEU A 181 -23.03 -7.97 14.37
CA LEU A 181 -23.95 -8.60 15.32
C LEU A 181 -25.17 -7.73 15.58
N PHE A 182 -24.97 -6.43 15.83
CA PHE A 182 -26.10 -5.52 16.06
C PHE A 182 -26.97 -5.35 14.83
N HIS A 183 -26.39 -5.37 13.63
CA HIS A 183 -27.14 -5.27 12.39
C HIS A 183 -28.02 -6.50 12.11
N ASN A 184 -27.52 -7.71 12.42
CA ASN A 184 -28.23 -8.95 12.10
C ASN A 184 -29.19 -9.41 13.20
N PHE A 185 -28.91 -9.06 14.46
CA PHE A 185 -29.63 -9.60 15.62
C PHE A 185 -30.38 -8.55 16.45
N THR A 186 -30.28 -7.26 16.11
CA THR A 186 -30.97 -6.19 16.82
C THR A 186 -31.51 -5.13 15.87
N ASN A 187 -32.35 -4.22 16.36
CA ASN A 187 -32.81 -3.06 15.60
C ASN A 187 -31.94 -1.80 15.82
N GLN A 188 -30.77 -1.94 16.46
CA GLN A 188 -29.91 -0.79 16.79
C GLN A 188 -29.11 -0.30 15.58
N VAL A 189 -28.77 -1.20 14.65
CA VAL A 189 -28.05 -0.87 13.40
C VAL A 189 -28.95 -1.28 12.23
N THR A 190 -29.71 -0.33 11.70
CA THR A 190 -30.71 -0.61 10.65
C THR A 190 -30.07 -0.79 9.27
N SER A 191 -28.87 -0.26 9.05
CA SER A 191 -28.15 -0.38 7.80
C SER A 191 -26.64 -0.32 8.01
N VAL A 192 -25.91 -0.98 7.11
CA VAL A 192 -24.45 -0.90 7.02
C VAL A 192 -24.06 -0.61 5.57
N CYS A 193 -23.01 0.18 5.38
CA CYS A 193 -22.47 0.46 4.05
C CYS A 193 -21.26 -0.45 3.79
N ARG A 194 -21.26 -1.14 2.65
CA ARG A 194 -20.16 -1.97 2.19
C ARG A 194 -19.76 -1.51 0.79
N VAL A 195 -18.46 -1.38 0.55
CA VAL A 195 -17.97 -1.22 -0.82
C VAL A 195 -18.22 -2.53 -1.60
N PRO A 196 -18.66 -2.47 -2.86
CA PRO A 196 -18.80 -3.67 -3.68
C PRO A 196 -17.46 -4.39 -3.86
N ASP A 197 -17.46 -5.72 -3.75
CA ASP A 197 -16.24 -6.54 -3.85
C ASP A 197 -15.47 -6.31 -5.16
N ASN A 198 -16.16 -5.96 -6.24
CA ASN A 198 -15.55 -5.63 -7.52
C ASN A 198 -14.64 -4.38 -7.44
N GLU A 199 -15.03 -3.36 -6.67
CA GLU A 199 -14.21 -2.15 -6.51
C GLU A 199 -12.97 -2.44 -5.67
N VAL A 200 -13.11 -3.26 -4.62
CA VAL A 200 -11.97 -3.73 -3.82
C VAL A 200 -11.01 -4.57 -4.66
N ARG A 201 -11.54 -5.44 -5.53
CA ARG A 201 -10.73 -6.23 -6.47
C ARG A 201 -9.99 -5.35 -7.46
N LYS A 202 -10.63 -4.32 -8.03
CA LYS A 202 -9.97 -3.35 -8.92
C LYS A 202 -8.80 -2.65 -8.23
N ALA A 203 -9.02 -2.12 -7.01
CA ALA A 203 -7.98 -1.45 -6.24
C ALA A 203 -6.76 -2.36 -6.00
N ARG A 204 -7.00 -3.61 -5.54
CA ARG A 204 -5.94 -4.60 -5.35
C ARG A 204 -5.23 -4.97 -6.66
N SER A 205 -5.97 -5.17 -7.75
CA SER A 205 -5.38 -5.48 -9.06
C SER A 205 -4.52 -4.34 -9.60
N ASN A 206 -4.92 -3.08 -9.38
CA ASN A 206 -4.13 -1.92 -9.75
C ASN A 206 -2.83 -1.86 -8.94
N MET A 207 -2.88 -2.11 -7.63
CA MET A 207 -1.67 -2.17 -6.79
C MET A 207 -0.73 -3.30 -7.21
N MET A 208 -1.24 -4.50 -7.51
CA MET A 208 -0.42 -5.60 -8.03
C MET A 208 0.24 -5.25 -9.38
N LEU A 209 -0.49 -4.56 -10.27
CA LEU A 209 0.05 -4.09 -11.54
C LEU A 209 1.16 -3.05 -11.32
N PHE A 210 0.95 -2.10 -10.41
CA PHE A 210 1.94 -1.10 -10.04
C PHE A 210 3.22 -1.75 -9.49
N GLU A 211 3.08 -2.72 -8.57
CA GLU A 211 4.23 -3.45 -8.01
C GLU A 211 4.98 -4.24 -9.08
N ALA A 212 4.26 -4.94 -9.97
CA ALA A 212 4.85 -5.67 -11.07
C ALA A 212 5.58 -4.75 -12.07
N GLN A 213 5.04 -3.55 -12.34
CA GLN A 213 5.70 -2.54 -13.17
C GLN A 213 6.97 -2.01 -12.50
N ARG A 214 6.91 -1.69 -11.21
CA ARG A 214 8.07 -1.23 -10.44
C ARG A 214 9.20 -2.26 -10.40
N GLU A 215 8.87 -3.53 -10.17
CA GLU A 215 9.84 -4.63 -10.22
C GLU A 215 10.43 -4.78 -11.63
N ARG A 216 9.57 -4.69 -12.65
CA ARG A 216 9.98 -4.74 -14.06
C ARG A 216 10.96 -3.61 -14.39
N GLU A 217 10.71 -2.38 -13.96
CA GLU A 217 11.60 -1.24 -14.18
C GLU A 217 12.96 -1.41 -13.49
N GLY A 218 13.02 -2.15 -12.38
CA GLY A 218 14.26 -2.49 -11.69
C GLY A 218 15.08 -3.61 -12.35
N CYS A 219 14.51 -4.33 -13.31
CA CYS A 219 15.22 -5.39 -14.04
C CYS A 219 16.07 -4.82 -15.17
N ASP A 220 17.25 -5.42 -15.38
CA ASP A 220 18.03 -5.19 -16.59
C ASP A 220 17.42 -5.99 -17.76
N TRP A 221 16.95 -5.28 -18.78
CA TRP A 221 16.36 -5.86 -19.99
C TRP A 221 17.34 -5.92 -21.16
N GLY A 222 18.61 -5.58 -20.94
CA GLY A 222 19.63 -5.44 -21.95
C GLY A 222 19.56 -4.09 -22.67
N VAL A 223 20.30 -3.99 -23.77
CA VAL A 223 20.37 -2.75 -24.56
C VAL A 223 19.04 -2.52 -25.30
N ASP A 224 18.54 -1.28 -25.25
CA ASP A 224 17.36 -0.88 -26.02
C ASP A 224 17.59 -1.18 -27.51
N PRO A 225 16.76 -2.02 -28.15
CA PRO A 225 16.90 -2.35 -29.56
C PRO A 225 16.97 -1.15 -30.50
N LYS A 226 16.43 0.02 -30.10
CA LYS A 226 16.48 1.26 -30.89
C LYS A 226 17.82 1.98 -30.84
N THR A 227 18.64 1.71 -29.84
CA THR A 227 19.95 2.37 -29.65
C THR A 227 21.10 1.52 -30.20
N LEU A 228 20.84 0.26 -30.57
CA LEU A 228 21.83 -0.63 -31.15
C LEU A 228 22.31 -0.11 -32.52
N PRO A 229 23.62 -0.22 -32.82
CA PRO A 229 24.16 0.12 -34.13
C PRO A 229 23.60 -0.84 -35.19
N ILE A 230 23.48 -0.34 -36.42
CA ILE A 230 23.16 -1.16 -37.59
C ILE A 230 24.47 -1.72 -38.13
N MET A 231 24.51 -3.01 -38.42
CA MET A 231 25.66 -3.73 -38.96
C MET A 231 25.28 -4.38 -40.28
N ALA A 232 26.11 -4.18 -41.31
CA ALA A 232 25.94 -4.87 -42.58
C ALA A 232 26.24 -6.36 -42.42
N TYR A 233 25.56 -7.22 -43.18
CA TYR A 233 25.78 -8.68 -43.08
C TYR A 233 27.22 -9.08 -43.42
N ASP A 234 27.85 -8.39 -44.37
CA ASP A 234 29.22 -8.70 -44.79
C ASP A 234 30.25 -8.30 -43.71
N GLU A 235 30.01 -7.19 -43.01
CA GLU A 235 30.79 -6.80 -41.82
C GLU A 235 30.65 -7.86 -40.72
N PHE A 236 29.43 -8.33 -40.44
CA PHE A 236 29.20 -9.42 -39.50
C PHE A 236 29.99 -10.69 -39.88
N GLN A 237 29.97 -11.07 -41.16
CA GLN A 237 30.73 -12.23 -41.66
C GLN A 237 32.24 -12.05 -41.52
N GLU A 238 32.76 -10.85 -41.79
CA GLU A 238 34.18 -10.51 -41.63
C GLU A 238 34.61 -10.64 -40.17
N LYS A 239 33.82 -10.07 -39.24
CA LYS A 239 34.08 -10.15 -37.80
C LYS A 239 34.16 -11.60 -37.30
N VAL A 240 33.27 -12.48 -37.76
CA VAL A 240 33.29 -13.88 -37.34
C VAL A 240 34.46 -14.65 -37.98
N LYS A 241 34.67 -14.50 -39.29
CA LYS A 241 35.65 -15.32 -40.04
C LYS A 241 37.10 -14.87 -39.84
N ASN A 242 37.34 -13.56 -39.84
CA ASN A 242 38.69 -13.00 -39.85
C ASN A 242 39.14 -12.59 -38.44
N GLU A 243 38.23 -12.08 -37.61
CA GLU A 243 38.54 -11.65 -36.24
C GLU A 243 38.18 -12.69 -35.17
N GLY A 244 37.63 -13.84 -35.57
CA GLY A 244 37.30 -14.95 -34.67
C GLY A 244 36.21 -14.62 -33.66
N LYS A 245 35.33 -13.66 -33.96
CA LYS A 245 34.23 -13.28 -33.07
C LYS A 245 33.20 -14.39 -32.96
N GLU A 246 32.79 -14.70 -31.73
CA GLU A 246 31.81 -15.76 -31.43
C GLU A 246 30.39 -15.19 -31.46
N TRP A 247 29.98 -14.75 -32.65
CA TRP A 247 28.72 -14.07 -32.87
C TRP A 247 27.74 -14.91 -33.69
N LEU A 248 26.46 -14.76 -33.40
CA LEU A 248 25.36 -15.40 -34.13
C LEU A 248 24.20 -14.41 -34.28
N ILE A 249 23.30 -14.68 -35.24
CA ILE A 249 22.12 -13.84 -35.47
C ILE A 249 20.87 -14.54 -34.90
N ILE A 250 20.06 -13.80 -34.14
CA ILE A 250 18.70 -14.21 -33.74
C ILE A 250 17.78 -12.99 -33.81
N ASP A 251 16.63 -13.14 -34.48
CA ASP A 251 15.60 -12.10 -34.63
C ASP A 251 16.16 -10.78 -35.21
N ASP A 252 17.01 -10.87 -36.24
CA ASP A 252 17.75 -9.76 -36.87
C ASP A 252 18.78 -9.05 -35.96
N PHE A 253 19.07 -9.57 -34.76
CA PHE A 253 20.10 -9.02 -33.89
C PHE A 253 21.38 -9.86 -33.94
N VAL A 254 22.53 -9.17 -33.93
CA VAL A 254 23.83 -9.80 -33.70
C VAL A 254 24.03 -9.96 -32.20
N LEU A 255 24.29 -11.20 -31.75
CA LEU A 255 24.53 -11.53 -30.36
C LEU A 255 25.99 -11.91 -30.16
N ASN A 256 26.62 -11.35 -29.13
CA ASN A 256 27.92 -11.82 -28.65
C ASN A 256 27.73 -12.89 -27.56
N VAL A 257 28.06 -14.14 -27.88
CA VAL A 257 27.90 -15.27 -26.96
C VAL A 257 29.22 -15.75 -26.34
N GLU A 258 30.31 -15.00 -26.50
CA GLU A 258 31.65 -15.39 -26.06
C GLU A 258 31.71 -15.75 -24.57
N ASN A 259 31.13 -14.88 -23.73
CA ASN A 259 31.08 -15.09 -22.28
C ASN A 259 29.98 -16.07 -21.84
N PHE A 260 29.04 -16.41 -22.73
CA PHE A 260 27.89 -17.27 -22.40
C PHE A 260 28.08 -18.72 -22.82
N LYS A 261 28.95 -19.01 -23.80
CA LYS A 261 29.06 -20.35 -24.41
C LYS A 261 29.34 -21.49 -23.43
N THR A 262 30.13 -21.23 -22.39
CA THR A 262 30.48 -22.22 -21.36
C THR A 262 29.35 -22.47 -20.37
N SER A 263 28.45 -21.50 -20.23
CA SER A 263 27.28 -21.55 -19.34
C SER A 263 25.99 -21.94 -20.07
N HIS A 264 26.04 -22.08 -21.40
CA HIS A 264 24.88 -22.48 -22.19
C HIS A 264 24.44 -23.91 -21.81
N PRO A 265 23.18 -24.13 -21.38
CA PRO A 265 22.74 -25.44 -20.87
C PRO A 265 22.83 -26.58 -21.89
N GLY A 266 22.78 -26.28 -23.19
CA GLY A 266 22.97 -27.26 -24.26
C GLY A 266 24.43 -27.55 -24.59
N GLY A 267 25.39 -26.91 -23.91
CA GLY A 267 26.83 -26.99 -24.17
C GLY A 267 27.31 -26.00 -25.23
N SER A 268 28.61 -25.69 -25.20
CA SER A 268 29.26 -24.71 -26.10
C SER A 268 29.26 -25.15 -27.56
N LYS A 269 29.47 -26.46 -27.81
CA LYS A 269 29.52 -27.05 -29.15
C LYS A 269 28.28 -26.78 -29.99
N LEU A 270 27.12 -26.67 -29.35
CA LEU A 270 25.90 -26.30 -30.07
C LEU A 270 25.98 -24.89 -30.64
N LEU A 271 26.47 -23.92 -29.85
CA LEU A 271 26.62 -22.53 -30.31
C LEU A 271 27.71 -22.39 -31.36
N GLU A 272 28.83 -23.12 -31.21
CA GLU A 272 29.94 -23.12 -32.17
C GLU A 272 29.49 -23.47 -33.59
N ASN A 273 28.52 -24.37 -33.74
CA ASN A 273 27.94 -24.73 -35.05
C ASN A 273 27.16 -23.59 -35.73
N TYR A 274 26.78 -22.57 -34.96
CA TYR A 274 25.95 -21.44 -35.38
C TYR A 274 26.70 -20.11 -35.45
N TYR A 275 28.01 -20.09 -35.16
CA TYR A 275 28.82 -18.88 -35.34
C TYR A 275 28.76 -18.42 -36.81
N GLY A 276 28.49 -17.13 -37.00
CA GLY A 276 28.34 -16.53 -38.33
C GLY A 276 27.05 -16.90 -39.05
N LYS A 277 26.04 -17.49 -38.38
CA LYS A 277 24.78 -17.90 -38.99
C LYS A 277 23.57 -17.26 -38.33
N ASP A 278 22.49 -17.15 -39.11
CA ASP A 278 21.15 -16.90 -38.57
C ASP A 278 20.58 -18.18 -37.95
N SER A 279 20.38 -18.11 -36.64
CA SER A 279 19.92 -19.19 -35.79
C SER A 279 18.47 -19.02 -35.33
N THR A 280 17.76 -18.01 -35.86
CA THR A 280 16.39 -17.65 -35.46
C THR A 280 15.45 -18.86 -35.53
N LYS A 281 15.48 -19.60 -36.64
CA LYS A 281 14.65 -20.80 -36.80
C LYS A 281 15.02 -21.89 -35.80
N ALA A 282 16.30 -22.12 -35.55
CA ALA A 282 16.77 -23.12 -34.58
C ALA A 282 16.36 -22.75 -33.15
N PHE A 283 16.37 -21.46 -32.83
CA PHE A 283 16.05 -20.90 -31.52
C PHE A 283 14.55 -20.88 -31.18
N HIS A 284 13.68 -20.74 -32.18
CA HIS A 284 12.21 -20.71 -32.02
C HIS A 284 11.52 -22.04 -32.40
N GLY A 285 12.15 -23.17 -32.12
CA GLY A 285 11.52 -24.50 -32.24
C GLY A 285 11.89 -25.32 -33.48
N GLY A 286 12.75 -24.82 -34.36
CA GLY A 286 13.36 -25.63 -35.42
C GLY A 286 14.39 -26.64 -34.90
N LEU A 287 14.99 -26.37 -33.75
CA LEU A 287 15.81 -27.32 -33.01
C LEU A 287 15.38 -27.38 -31.54
N ASN A 288 15.35 -26.22 -30.88
CA ASN A 288 14.87 -26.07 -29.51
C ASN A 288 13.88 -24.90 -29.44
N ASN A 289 12.73 -25.09 -28.80
CA ASN A 289 11.81 -24.00 -28.52
C ASN A 289 12.16 -23.37 -27.18
N HIS A 290 13.03 -22.36 -27.20
CA HIS A 290 13.57 -21.76 -25.98
C HIS A 290 12.48 -21.14 -25.11
N THR A 291 12.70 -21.19 -23.78
CA THR A 291 11.74 -20.67 -22.80
C THR A 291 11.61 -19.14 -22.88
N LYS A 292 10.56 -18.58 -22.28
CA LYS A 292 10.41 -17.11 -22.15
C LYS A 292 11.64 -16.48 -21.50
N ALA A 293 12.21 -17.11 -20.47
CA ALA A 293 13.40 -16.62 -19.79
C ALA A 293 14.62 -16.58 -20.72
N ALA A 294 14.87 -17.63 -21.51
CA ALA A 294 15.96 -17.66 -22.48
C ALA A 294 15.78 -16.59 -23.57
N ARG A 295 14.55 -16.38 -24.07
CA ARG A 295 14.24 -15.30 -25.03
C ARG A 295 14.48 -13.91 -24.46
N THR A 296 14.15 -13.68 -23.18
CA THR A 296 14.44 -12.40 -22.52
C THR A 296 15.95 -12.23 -22.29
N MET A 297 16.62 -13.25 -21.77
CA MET A 297 18.07 -13.23 -21.50
C MET A 297 18.90 -12.98 -22.77
N MET A 298 18.40 -13.44 -23.92
CA MET A 298 19.00 -13.18 -25.22
C MET A 298 19.28 -11.69 -25.47
N ALA A 299 18.40 -10.80 -24.96
CA ALA A 299 18.55 -9.35 -25.14
C ALA A 299 19.83 -8.81 -24.50
N MET A 300 20.36 -9.48 -23.47
CA MET A 300 21.61 -9.14 -22.79
C MET A 300 22.85 -9.29 -23.68
N PHE A 301 22.76 -10.10 -24.73
CA PHE A 301 23.88 -10.40 -25.61
C PHE A 301 23.90 -9.56 -26.90
N ARG A 302 22.87 -8.72 -27.11
CA ARG A 302 22.74 -7.93 -28.34
C ARG A 302 23.82 -6.86 -28.42
N ILE A 303 24.49 -6.79 -29.56
CA ILE A 303 25.51 -5.78 -29.84
C ILE A 303 25.21 -4.93 -31.08
N ALA A 304 24.40 -5.43 -32.00
CA ALA A 304 24.01 -4.72 -33.22
C ALA A 304 22.70 -5.29 -33.78
N LYS A 305 22.09 -4.55 -34.71
CA LYS A 305 20.99 -5.01 -35.55
C LYS A 305 21.49 -5.19 -36.98
N ILE A 306 21.17 -6.31 -37.61
CA ILE A 306 21.54 -6.56 -39.01
C ILE A 306 20.72 -5.67 -39.93
N GLU A 307 21.39 -5.07 -40.91
CA GLU A 307 20.73 -4.37 -42.01
C GLU A 307 19.85 -5.35 -42.79
N LYS A 308 18.57 -5.01 -42.96
CA LYS A 308 17.65 -5.84 -43.76
C LYS A 308 18.13 -5.83 -45.21
N ARG A 309 18.56 -6.98 -45.72
CA ARG A 309 18.68 -7.18 -47.17
C ARG A 309 17.28 -7.10 -47.77
N GLU A 310 17.03 -6.15 -48.66
CA GLU A 310 15.84 -6.23 -49.51
C GLU A 310 15.90 -7.55 -50.28
N PRO A 311 14.78 -8.30 -50.37
CA PRO A 311 14.77 -9.51 -51.19
C PRO A 311 15.07 -9.10 -52.63
N GLU A 312 16.13 -9.68 -53.21
CA GLU A 312 16.40 -9.56 -54.64
C GLU A 312 15.14 -10.02 -55.40
N LEU A 313 14.57 -9.11 -56.20
CA LEU A 313 13.42 -9.32 -57.07
C LEU A 313 13.69 -10.36 -58.16
#